data_AF-A0A830F247-F1
#
_entry.id   AF-A0A830F247-F1
#
_cell.length_a   1.000
_cell.length_b   1.000
_cell.length_c   1.000
_cell.angle_alpha   90.00
_cell.angle_beta   90.00
_cell.angle_gamma   90.00
#
_symmetry.space_group_name_H-M   'P 1'
#
loop_
_entity.id
_entity.type
_entity.pdbx_description
1 polymer ?
#
loop_
_entity_poly.entity_id
_entity_poly.type
_entity_poly.pdbx_seq_one_letter_code
_entity_poly.pdbx_strand_id
1 'polypeptide(L)'
;MTLRDDVRARRETRWAAVIGGGFLGVVFGLGHPLGFFLGGAAAGLGQPSVFRGVVAGALAGLLAWVAFLAGLASTGALEPALAATAPLAVSLAAPLVLGAFGGLLRGVDR
;
A
#
# COMPACT_ATOMS: atom_id res chain seq x y z
N MET A 1 20.18 -26.62 -0.94
CA MET A 1 19.19 -25.55 -0.68
C MET A 1 18.23 -26.10 0.35
N THR A 2 18.16 -25.49 1.54
CA THR A 2 17.39 -26.06 2.66
C THR A 2 15.95 -25.54 2.65
N LEU A 3 15.01 -26.29 3.20
CA LEU A 3 13.59 -25.90 3.35
C LEU A 3 13.40 -24.50 3.98
N ARG A 4 14.34 -24.06 4.82
CA ARG A 4 14.33 -22.73 5.44
C ARG A 4 14.64 -21.61 4.44
N ASP A 5 15.52 -21.86 3.49
CA ASP A 5 15.92 -20.90 2.46
C ASP A 5 14.76 -20.60 1.51
N ASP A 6 13.99 -21.64 1.14
CA ASP A 6 12.82 -21.51 0.26
C ASP A 6 11.67 -20.71 0.91
N VAL A 7 11.43 -20.95 2.20
CA VAL A 7 10.42 -20.21 2.98
C VAL A 7 10.82 -18.74 3.11
N ARG A 8 12.11 -18.48 3.36
CA ARG A 8 12.65 -17.13 3.48
C ARG A 8 12.56 -16.37 2.15
N ALA A 9 13.00 -16.98 1.05
CA ALA A 9 12.92 -16.37 -0.29
C ALA A 9 11.48 -15.99 -0.65
N ARG A 10 10.51 -16.90 -0.43
CA ARG A 10 9.08 -16.61 -0.67
C ARG A 10 8.55 -15.49 0.23
N ARG A 11 9.05 -15.37 1.46
CA ARG A 11 8.67 -14.28 2.38
C ARG A 11 9.26 -12.94 1.91
N GLU A 12 10.51 -12.93 1.47
CA GLU A 12 11.18 -11.74 0.95
C GLU A 12 10.51 -11.23 -0.32
N THR A 13 10.14 -12.11 -1.26
CA THR A 13 9.39 -11.73 -2.46
C THR A 13 8.04 -11.08 -2.14
N ARG A 14 7.32 -11.57 -1.11
CA ARG A 14 6.04 -11.00 -0.69
C ARG A 14 6.18 -9.61 -0.09
N TRP A 15 7.23 -9.38 0.71
CA TRP A 15 7.51 -8.05 1.25
C TRP A 15 7.99 -7.09 0.16
N ALA A 16 8.79 -7.57 -0.79
CA ALA A 16 9.16 -6.78 -1.96
C ALA A 16 7.92 -6.34 -2.77
N ALA A 17 6.91 -7.20 -2.91
CA ALA A 17 5.64 -6.81 -3.54
C ALA A 17 4.88 -5.74 -2.76
N VAL A 18 4.83 -5.82 -1.42
CA VAL A 18 4.19 -4.80 -0.57
C VAL A 18 4.93 -3.47 -0.65
N ILE A 19 6.26 -3.50 -0.52
CA ILE A 19 7.10 -2.29 -0.57
C ILE A 19 7.03 -1.67 -1.97
N GLY A 20 7.19 -2.48 -3.02
CA GLY A 20 7.08 -2.04 -4.40
C GLY A 20 5.69 -1.48 -4.72
N GLY A 21 4.62 -2.16 -4.29
CA GLY A 21 3.25 -1.68 -4.43
C GLY A 21 3.01 -0.37 -3.66
N GLY A 22 3.54 -0.23 -2.45
CA GLY A 22 3.50 1.02 -1.70
C GLY A 22 4.22 2.16 -2.41
N PHE A 23 5.42 1.89 -2.95
CA PHE A 23 6.18 2.87 -3.73
C PHE A 23 5.42 3.32 -4.99
N LEU A 24 4.83 2.39 -5.74
CA LEU A 24 3.95 2.69 -6.88
C LEU A 24 2.75 3.53 -6.43
N GLY A 25 2.14 3.17 -5.30
CA GLY A 25 1.04 3.91 -4.70
C GLY A 25 1.40 5.37 -4.40
N VAL A 26 2.60 5.62 -3.86
CA VAL A 26 3.10 6.98 -3.63
C VAL A 26 3.33 7.70 -4.95
N VAL A 27 4.14 7.14 -5.85
CA VAL A 27 4.57 7.81 -7.09
C VAL A 27 3.37 8.18 -7.96
N PHE A 28 2.45 7.25 -8.19
CA PHE A 28 1.25 7.52 -9.00
C PHE A 28 0.18 8.28 -8.22
N GLY A 29 0.10 8.10 -6.89
CA GLY A 29 -0.85 8.78 -6.00
C GLY A 29 -0.65 10.29 -5.94
N LEU A 30 0.56 10.78 -6.18
CA LEU A 30 0.85 12.22 -6.29
C LEU A 30 0.10 12.89 -7.45
N GLY A 31 -0.12 12.17 -8.55
CA GLY A 31 -0.80 12.69 -9.74
C GLY A 31 -2.29 12.35 -9.81
N HIS A 32 -2.68 11.17 -9.32
CA HIS A 32 -4.08 10.73 -9.36
C HIS A 32 -4.39 9.73 -8.24
N PRO A 33 -5.54 9.81 -7.57
CA PRO A 33 -5.95 8.83 -6.54
C PRO A 33 -5.93 7.36 -7.00
N LEU A 34 -6.04 7.10 -8.31
CA LEU A 34 -5.98 5.75 -8.89
C LEU A 34 -4.60 5.10 -8.72
N GLY A 35 -3.56 5.88 -8.44
CA GLY A 35 -2.23 5.36 -8.10
C GLY A 35 -2.26 4.42 -6.89
N PHE A 36 -3.07 4.72 -5.87
CA PHE A 36 -3.22 3.84 -4.70
C PHE A 36 -3.87 2.50 -5.06
N PHE A 37 -4.79 2.48 -6.02
CA PHE A 37 -5.40 1.26 -6.53
C PHE A 37 -4.36 0.39 -7.26
N LEU A 38 -3.56 0.99 -8.15
CA LEU A 38 -2.50 0.30 -8.87
C LEU A 38 -1.42 -0.24 -7.92
N GLY A 39 -1.04 0.56 -6.92
CA GLY A 39 -0.12 0.14 -5.87
C GLY A 39 -0.65 -1.04 -5.04
N GLY A 40 -1.93 -0.98 -4.67
CA GLY A 40 -2.62 -2.08 -4.00
C GLY A 40 -2.71 -3.35 -4.84
N ALA A 41 -2.98 -3.21 -6.13
CA ALA A 41 -3.00 -4.32 -7.09
C ALA A 41 -1.62 -5.00 -7.21
N ALA A 42 -0.56 -4.20 -7.39
CA ALA A 42 0.80 -4.71 -7.44
C ALA A 42 1.19 -5.46 -6.16
N ALA A 43 0.83 -4.91 -4.99
CA ALA A 43 1.06 -5.57 -3.70
C ALA A 43 0.25 -6.87 -3.54
N GLY A 44 -0.99 -6.88 -4.04
CA GLY A 44 -1.91 -8.01 -3.94
C GLY A 44 -1.57 -9.18 -4.87
N LEU A 45 -1.08 -8.91 -6.09
CA LEU A 45 -0.71 -9.93 -7.08
C LEU A 45 0.37 -10.90 -6.58
N GLY A 46 1.31 -10.42 -5.77
CA GLY A 46 2.36 -11.25 -5.17
C GLY A 46 1.90 -12.22 -4.07
N GLN A 47 0.62 -12.19 -3.68
CA GLN A 47 0.11 -12.93 -2.53
C GLN A 47 -0.54 -14.26 -2.90
N PRO A 48 -0.51 -15.28 -2.01
CA PRO A 48 -1.03 -16.60 -2.32
C PRO A 48 -2.56 -16.75 -2.19
N SER A 49 -3.26 -15.80 -1.58
CA SER A 49 -4.72 -15.84 -1.40
C SER A 49 -5.34 -14.45 -1.52
N VAL A 50 -6.64 -14.40 -1.85
CA VAL A 50 -7.40 -13.15 -1.97
C VAL A 50 -7.33 -12.34 -0.68
N PHE A 51 -7.59 -12.97 0.47
CA PHE A 51 -7.48 -12.31 1.78
C PHE A 51 -6.08 -11.71 2.01
N ARG A 52 -5.01 -12.44 1.69
CA ARG A 52 -3.64 -11.92 1.81
C ARG A 52 -3.37 -10.82 0.80
N GLY A 53 -3.97 -10.87 -0.39
CA GLY A 53 -3.90 -9.81 -1.41
C GLY A 53 -4.54 -8.52 -0.93
N VAL A 54 -5.73 -8.59 -0.34
CA VAL A 54 -6.43 -7.45 0.28
C VAL A 54 -5.59 -6.85 1.41
N VAL A 55 -5.07 -7.69 2.32
CA VAL A 55 -4.20 -7.22 3.41
C VAL A 55 -2.92 -6.58 2.88
N ALA A 56 -2.28 -7.17 1.86
CA ALA A 56 -1.09 -6.59 1.24
C ALA A 56 -1.38 -5.24 0.56
N GLY A 57 -2.53 -5.13 -0.11
CA GLY A 57 -2.98 -3.87 -0.71
C GLY A 57 -3.27 -2.79 0.34
N ALA A 58 -3.93 -3.14 1.44
CA ALA A 58 -4.14 -2.22 2.57
C ALA A 58 -2.81 -1.79 3.22
N LEU A 59 -1.87 -2.72 3.40
CA LEU A 59 -0.54 -2.40 3.92
C LEU A 59 0.25 -1.48 2.98
N ALA A 60 0.16 -1.68 1.66
CA ALA A 60 0.76 -0.79 0.68
C ALA A 60 0.13 0.61 0.72
N GLY A 61 -1.20 0.70 0.86
CA GLY A 61 -1.91 1.97 1.06
C GLY A 61 -1.47 2.68 2.34
N LEU A 62 -1.35 1.94 3.45
CA LEU A 62 -0.84 2.47 4.71
C LEU A 62 0.60 2.99 4.56
N LEU A 63 1.47 2.24 3.87
CA LEU A 63 2.84 2.67 3.60
C LEU A 63 2.88 3.98 2.82
N ALA A 64 1.99 4.13 1.83
CA ALA A 64 1.88 5.35 1.04
C ALA A 64 1.37 6.54 1.87
N TRP A 65 0.41 6.30 2.77
CA TRP A 65 -0.06 7.33 3.70
C TRP A 65 1.03 7.77 4.69
N VAL A 66 1.83 6.84 5.22
CA VAL A 66 2.97 7.16 6.08
C VAL A 66 4.01 7.99 5.31
N ALA A 67 4.28 7.67 4.03
CA ALA A 67 5.16 8.47 3.20
C ALA A 67 4.61 9.90 2.96
N PHE A 68 3.29 10.05 2.80
CA PHE A 68 2.64 11.34 2.74
C PHE A 68 2.81 12.16 4.03
N LEU A 69 2.62 11.55 5.20
CA LEU A 69 2.87 12.21 6.49
C LEU A 69 4.34 12.60 6.67
N ALA A 70 5.27 11.75 6.24
CA ALA A 70 6.70 12.07 6.25
C ALA A 70 7.01 13.27 5.35
N GLY A 71 6.32 13.38 4.19
CA GLY A 71 6.36 14.56 3.32
C GLY A 71 5.88 15.83 4.02
N LEU A 72 4.73 15.78 4.69
CA LEU A 72 4.20 16.89 5.50
C LEU A 72 5.14 17.30 6.64
N ALA A 73 5.78 16.33 7.29
CA ALA A 73 6.77 16.59 8.33
C ALA A 73 7.98 17.34 7.75
N SER A 74 8.44 16.97 6.55
CA SER A 74 9.58 17.62 5.89
C SER A 74 9.32 19.06 5.46
N THR A 75 8.06 19.47 5.32
CA THR A 75 7.66 20.83 4.94
C THR A 75 7.18 21.69 6.11
N GLY A 76 7.16 21.14 7.33
CA GLY A 76 6.64 21.82 8.52
C GLY A 76 5.11 21.94 8.56
N ALA A 77 4.40 21.27 7.66
CA ALA A 77 2.93 21.33 7.54
C ALA A 77 2.20 20.24 8.33
N LEU A 78 2.93 19.41 9.10
CA LEU A 78 2.36 18.27 9.83
C LEU A 78 1.37 18.67 10.92
N GLU A 79 1.71 19.61 11.79
CA GLU A 79 0.80 20.09 12.84
C GLU A 79 -0.53 20.63 12.27
N PRO A 80 -0.54 21.55 11.28
CA PRO A 80 -1.78 21.99 10.65
C PRO A 80 -2.60 20.85 10.06
N ALA A 81 -1.95 19.87 9.42
CA ALA A 81 -2.61 18.72 8.84
C ALA A 81 -3.24 17.80 9.89
N LEU A 82 -2.58 17.61 11.04
CA LEU A 82 -3.11 16.81 12.16
C LEU A 82 -4.27 17.51 12.89
N ALA A 83 -4.25 18.84 12.96
CA ALA A 83 -5.36 19.63 13.50
C ALA A 83 -6.63 19.52 12.61
N ALA A 84 -6.46 19.27 11.31
CA ALA A 84 -7.54 19.04 10.36
C ALA A 84 -8.01 17.57 10.38
N THR A 85 -8.71 17.17 11.44
CA THR A 85 -9.10 15.76 11.70
C THR A 85 -9.95 15.12 10.59
N ALA A 86 -10.92 15.84 10.02
CA ALA A 86 -11.76 15.31 8.94
C ALA A 86 -10.99 15.10 7.62
N PRO A 87 -10.23 16.09 7.10
CA PRO A 87 -9.34 15.87 5.96
C PRO A 87 -8.31 14.76 6.19
N LEU A 88 -7.77 14.65 7.41
CA LEU A 88 -6.82 13.60 7.77
C LEU A 88 -7.46 12.21 7.65
N ALA A 89 -8.69 12.04 8.15
CA ALA A 89 -9.43 10.79 8.05
C ALA A 89 -9.67 10.37 6.59
N VAL A 90 -10.03 11.32 5.72
CA VAL A 90 -10.21 11.05 4.27
C VAL A 90 -8.88 10.69 3.61
N SER A 91 -7.79 11.39 3.95
CA SER A 91 -6.44 11.12 3.43
C SER A 91 -5.94 9.72 3.77
N LEU A 92 -6.38 9.15 4.90
CA LEU A 92 -6.09 7.78 5.33
C LEU A 92 -7.04 6.77 4.67
N ALA A 93 -8.33 7.10 4.60
CA ALA A 93 -9.34 6.21 4.05
C ALA A 93 -9.11 5.91 2.57
N ALA A 94 -8.76 6.92 1.76
CA ALA A 94 -8.54 6.76 0.33
C ALA A 94 -7.47 5.71 -0.02
N PRO A 95 -6.21 5.80 0.47
CA PRO A 95 -5.18 4.82 0.16
C PRO A 95 -5.48 3.44 0.76
N LEU A 96 -6.13 3.36 1.93
CA LEU A 96 -6.53 2.08 2.52
C LEU A 96 -7.61 1.38 1.70
N VAL A 97 -8.68 2.08 1.34
CA VAL A 97 -9.81 1.52 0.59
C VAL A 97 -9.37 1.18 -0.83
N LEU A 98 -8.72 2.12 -1.54
CA LEU A 98 -8.25 1.88 -2.90
C LEU A 98 -7.16 0.80 -2.94
N GLY A 99 -6.24 0.79 -1.97
CA GLY A 99 -5.23 -0.24 -1.84
C GLY A 99 -5.84 -1.63 -1.59
N ALA A 100 -6.79 -1.74 -0.67
CA ALA A 100 -7.52 -2.97 -0.40
C ALA A 100 -8.32 -3.45 -1.62
N PHE A 101 -9.00 -2.54 -2.33
CA PHE A 101 -9.72 -2.82 -3.57
C PHE A 101 -8.78 -3.30 -4.68
N GLY A 102 -7.62 -2.66 -4.85
CA GLY A 102 -6.59 -3.14 -5.77
C GLY A 102 -6.15 -4.56 -5.43
N GLY A 103 -6.00 -4.86 -4.14
CA GLY A 103 -5.67 -6.20 -3.66
C GLY A 103 -6.70 -7.28 -4.00
N LEU A 104 -7.97 -6.92 -4.22
CA LEU A 104 -9.02 -7.84 -4.68
C LEU A 104 -8.80 -8.34 -6.11
N LEU A 105 -8.06 -7.61 -6.96
CA LEU A 105 -7.76 -8.04 -8.33
C LEU A 105 -7.05 -9.40 -8.39
N ARG A 106 -6.37 -9.79 -7.30
CA ARG A 106 -5.81 -11.13 -7.15
C ARG A 106 -6.87 -12.24 -7.27
N GLY A 107 -8.11 -11.95 -6.90
CA GLY A 107 -9.23 -12.89 -6.98
C GLY A 107 -9.86 -13.00 -8.37
N VAL A 108 -9.55 -12.09 -9.29
CA VAL A 108 -10.02 -12.13 -10.70
C VAL A 108 -9.23 -13.12 -11.54
N ASP A 109 -7.99 -13.44 -11.12
CA ASP A 109 -7.05 -14.33 -11.80
C ASP A 109 -7.23 -15.82 -11.39
N ARG A 110 -8.45 -16.22 -10.99
CA ARG A 110 -8.83 -17.60 -10.65
C ARG A 110 -10.15 -17.96 -11.29
#